data_AF-A0A815MAM3-F1
#
_entry.id   AF-A0A815MAM3-F1
#
_cell.length_a   1.000
_cell.length_b   1.000
_cell.length_c   1.000
_cell.angle_alpha   90.00
_cell.angle_beta   90.00
_cell.angle_gamma   90.00
#
_symmetry.space_group_name_H-M   'P 1'
#
loop_
_entity.id
_entity.type
_entity.pdbx_description
1 polymer ?
#
loop_
_entity_poly.entity_id
_entity_poly.type
_entity_poly.pdbx_seq_one_letter_code
_entity_poly.pdbx_strand_id
1 'polypeptide(L)'
;MNKQTYTMKLVFSDHPVPSSITKSIFLAGPSPRDKNVIDWRHEAVSYLSSASINYDGTIFIPVPEGRFHGTDHDSLTWTYDNQISWECECRHVADLIVFWIPRYIDEGMAGFTTNVEFGEDIHSGKIVYGRPENAEKCRYLDTRMKQLKLPVFTSLANTLHHAISLLGTGAYRSNGEVYVPLFIWKTQQFQSWYSNLKLAGNRLEKAKVLHHMKINNSQQVFSYILWSKIWIEAEKRYKENEFVFARTDISTILAYYRDNDDDIKIALIKEFRSPVNNSDGFVYELPGGSSFEPNVDPQLTAKHELEEECGITIDDMSRFKYVGQRQLAATLSSHQAQLYTIELTKDEYEQMLENEKSNKTFGVSEDSERTYLKMISISQLQDSFLDFSMLGMIYHALHWNK
;
A
#
# COMPACT_ATOMS: atom_id res chain seq x y z
N MET A 1 24.91 19.46 -17.00
CA MET A 1 24.16 18.30 -16.50
C MET A 1 23.90 17.37 -17.67
N ASN A 2 24.58 16.22 -17.74
CA ASN A 2 24.28 15.20 -18.73
C ASN A 2 22.90 14.63 -18.39
N LYS A 3 21.88 14.92 -19.21
CA LYS A 3 20.62 14.18 -19.18
C LYS A 3 20.99 12.74 -19.53
N GLN A 4 20.99 11.86 -18.52
CA GLN A 4 21.06 10.44 -18.74
C GLN A 4 19.83 10.06 -19.57
N THR A 5 20.04 9.73 -20.84
CA THR A 5 18.97 9.27 -21.74
C THR A 5 18.61 7.86 -21.32
N TYR A 6 17.56 7.74 -20.51
CA TYR A 6 16.96 6.45 -20.20
C TYR A 6 16.40 5.87 -21.50
N THR A 7 16.96 4.76 -21.93
CA THR A 7 16.52 3.99 -23.09
C THR A 7 15.71 2.80 -22.58
N MET A 8 14.68 2.42 -23.33
CA MET A 8 13.87 1.23 -23.05
C MET A 8 14.78 0.01 -22.81
N LYS A 9 14.54 -0.72 -21.72
CA LYS A 9 15.34 -1.91 -21.37
C LYS A 9 14.48 -3.16 -21.47
N LEU A 10 14.89 -4.11 -22.31
CA LEU A 10 14.29 -5.44 -22.38
C LEU A 10 15.02 -6.36 -21.39
N VAL A 11 14.27 -7.19 -20.67
CA VAL A 11 14.80 -8.20 -19.74
C VAL A 11 14.10 -9.51 -20.06
N PHE A 12 14.87 -10.49 -20.49
CA PHE A 12 14.39 -11.80 -20.92
C PHE A 12 14.46 -12.84 -19.81
N SER A 13 13.83 -13.99 -20.03
CA SER A 13 13.72 -15.02 -18.99
C SER A 13 15.04 -15.73 -18.63
N ASP A 14 16.08 -15.54 -19.44
CA ASP A 14 17.44 -15.97 -19.18
C ASP A 14 18.37 -14.82 -18.73
N HIS A 15 17.80 -13.64 -18.45
CA HIS A 15 18.50 -12.52 -17.84
C HIS A 15 18.24 -12.46 -16.33
N PRO A 16 19.19 -11.97 -15.51
CA PRO A 16 18.91 -11.71 -14.11
C PRO A 16 17.90 -10.55 -13.95
N VAL A 17 17.20 -10.53 -12.82
CA VAL A 17 16.44 -9.35 -12.39
C VAL A 17 17.37 -8.12 -12.38
N PRO A 18 16.99 -6.99 -13.01
CA PRO A 18 17.85 -5.83 -13.08
C PRO A 18 18.15 -5.24 -11.70
N SER A 19 19.38 -4.79 -11.49
CA SER A 19 19.79 -4.13 -10.23
C SER A 19 19.20 -2.73 -10.04
N SER A 20 18.53 -2.17 -11.06
CA SER A 20 17.81 -0.91 -10.97
C SER A 20 16.63 -0.84 -11.94
N ILE A 21 15.57 -0.16 -11.51
CA ILE A 21 14.36 0.09 -12.29
C ILE A 21 13.82 1.49 -11.98
N THR A 22 13.17 2.13 -12.95
CA THR A 22 12.40 3.38 -12.72
C THR A 22 10.91 3.11 -12.82
N LYS A 23 10.51 2.45 -13.90
CA LYS A 23 9.17 1.93 -14.13
C LYS A 23 9.28 0.67 -14.96
N SER A 24 8.36 -0.27 -14.75
CA SER A 24 8.46 -1.58 -15.37
C SER A 24 7.10 -2.18 -15.72
N ILE A 25 7.07 -2.96 -16.81
CA ILE A 25 5.92 -3.80 -17.16
C ILE A 25 6.38 -5.24 -17.39
N PHE A 26 5.53 -6.19 -17.04
CA PHE A 26 5.68 -7.59 -17.44
C PHE A 26 4.67 -7.94 -18.54
N LEU A 27 5.13 -8.54 -19.64
CA LEU A 27 4.29 -8.91 -20.78
C LEU A 27 3.78 -10.35 -20.65
N ALA A 28 2.71 -10.52 -19.86
CA ALA A 28 2.06 -11.80 -19.62
C ALA A 28 1.06 -12.14 -20.75
N GLY A 29 0.99 -13.41 -21.11
CA GLY A 29 0.13 -13.87 -22.20
C GLY A 29 0.61 -15.20 -22.80
N PRO A 30 -0.21 -15.83 -23.66
CA PRO A 30 0.21 -17.01 -24.38
C PRO A 30 1.47 -16.74 -25.20
N SER A 31 2.35 -17.74 -25.26
CA SER A 31 3.50 -17.79 -26.16
C SER A 31 3.22 -18.79 -27.28
N PRO A 32 3.66 -18.52 -28.52
CA PRO A 32 3.52 -19.45 -29.64
C PRO A 32 4.11 -20.83 -29.35
N ARG A 33 3.40 -21.90 -29.74
CA ARG A 33 3.93 -23.28 -29.73
C ARG A 33 4.53 -23.69 -31.07
N ASP A 34 4.09 -23.04 -32.14
CA ASP A 34 4.61 -23.21 -33.50
C ASP A 34 5.44 -21.96 -33.86
N LYS A 35 6.60 -22.16 -34.49
CA LYS A 35 7.49 -21.08 -34.97
C LYS A 35 6.83 -20.21 -36.06
N ASN A 36 5.79 -20.73 -36.72
CA ASN A 36 5.05 -19.99 -37.75
C ASN A 36 4.05 -18.97 -37.15
N VAL A 37 3.75 -19.07 -35.85
CA VAL A 37 2.84 -18.15 -35.17
C VAL A 37 3.66 -17.00 -34.58
N ILE A 38 3.29 -15.78 -34.96
CA ILE A 38 3.99 -14.56 -34.55
C ILE A 38 3.74 -14.29 -33.06
N ASP A 39 4.82 -14.07 -32.28
CA ASP A 39 4.70 -13.62 -30.90
C ASP A 39 4.27 -12.13 -30.88
N TRP A 40 3.10 -11.87 -30.29
CA TRP A 40 2.53 -10.53 -30.13
C TRP A 40 3.43 -9.56 -29.35
N ARG A 41 4.39 -10.08 -28.57
CA ARG A 41 5.34 -9.25 -27.82
C ARG A 41 6.24 -8.43 -28.73
N HIS A 42 6.48 -8.86 -29.98
CA HIS A 42 7.17 -8.03 -30.98
C HIS A 42 6.39 -6.77 -31.32
N GLU A 43 5.08 -6.91 -31.54
CA GLU A 43 4.18 -5.77 -31.78
C GLU A 43 4.15 -4.84 -30.56
N ALA A 44 4.10 -5.41 -29.35
CA ALA A 44 4.13 -4.64 -28.11
C ALA A 44 5.42 -3.81 -27.97
N VAL A 45 6.58 -4.43 -28.16
CA VAL A 45 7.89 -3.75 -28.08
C VAL A 45 8.01 -2.68 -29.17
N SER A 46 7.56 -2.97 -30.40
CA SER A 46 7.52 -1.98 -31.48
C SER A 46 6.64 -0.79 -31.14
N TYR A 47 5.45 -1.01 -30.60
CA TYR A 47 4.55 0.05 -30.16
C TYR A 47 5.18 0.92 -29.06
N LEU A 48 5.75 0.29 -28.04
CA LEU A 48 6.37 0.98 -26.90
C LEU A 48 7.61 1.80 -27.29
N SER A 49 8.39 1.30 -28.25
CA SER A 49 9.58 1.99 -28.78
C SER A 49 9.28 3.08 -29.80
N SER A 50 8.05 3.16 -30.32
CA SER A 50 7.66 4.13 -31.34
C SER A 50 7.86 5.57 -30.85
N ALA A 51 8.15 6.49 -31.78
CA ALA A 51 8.45 7.89 -31.43
C ALA A 51 7.31 8.62 -30.69
N SER A 52 6.06 8.17 -30.87
CA SER A 52 4.90 8.74 -30.17
C SER A 52 4.76 8.27 -28.73
N ILE A 53 5.23 7.06 -28.41
CA ILE A 53 5.14 6.48 -27.07
C ILE A 53 6.45 6.69 -26.30
N ASN A 54 7.58 6.41 -26.95
CA ASN A 54 8.94 6.58 -26.42
C ASN A 54 9.08 6.08 -24.98
N TYR A 55 8.62 4.86 -24.72
CA TYR A 55 8.69 4.26 -23.39
C TYR A 55 10.16 4.02 -23.01
N ASP A 56 10.58 4.54 -21.87
CA ASP A 56 11.95 4.50 -21.35
C ASP A 56 12.09 3.61 -20.10
N GLY A 57 11.10 2.75 -19.84
CA GLY A 57 11.10 1.81 -18.71
C GLY A 57 11.68 0.43 -19.03
N THR A 58 11.53 -0.47 -18.07
CA THR A 58 11.93 -1.88 -18.17
C THR A 58 10.76 -2.75 -18.63
N ILE A 59 11.01 -3.66 -19.57
CA ILE A 59 10.02 -4.62 -20.08
C ILE A 59 10.52 -6.02 -19.78
N PHE A 60 9.80 -6.74 -18.93
CA PHE A 60 10.03 -8.16 -18.70
C PHE A 60 9.31 -8.97 -19.77
N ILE A 61 10.08 -9.75 -20.53
CA ILE A 61 9.60 -10.60 -21.62
C ILE A 61 9.81 -12.06 -21.20
N PRO A 62 8.74 -12.84 -20.96
CA PRO A 62 8.83 -14.23 -20.50
C PRO A 62 9.19 -15.21 -21.62
N VAL A 63 10.21 -14.89 -22.39
CA VAL A 63 10.88 -15.82 -23.33
C VAL A 63 12.39 -15.56 -23.30
N PRO A 64 13.23 -16.54 -23.61
CA PRO A 64 14.67 -16.34 -23.77
C PRO A 64 14.97 -15.33 -24.88
N GLU A 65 16.03 -14.55 -24.69
CA GLU A 65 16.45 -13.50 -25.64
C GLU A 65 16.68 -14.07 -27.04
N GLY A 66 17.37 -15.21 -27.13
CA GLY A 66 17.64 -15.88 -28.39
C GLY A 66 16.35 -16.24 -29.15
N ARG A 67 15.40 -16.88 -28.45
CA ARG A 67 14.09 -17.25 -29.04
C ARG A 67 13.29 -16.03 -29.49
N PHE A 68 13.31 -14.95 -28.72
CA PHE A 68 12.68 -13.69 -29.13
C PHE A 68 13.29 -13.17 -30.44
N HIS A 69 14.60 -13.23 -30.59
CA HIS A 69 15.28 -12.75 -31.81
C HIS A 69 15.40 -13.81 -32.93
N GLY A 70 14.76 -14.97 -32.78
CA GLY A 70 14.71 -16.02 -33.80
C GLY A 70 15.96 -16.91 -33.89
N THR A 71 16.75 -17.01 -32.82
CA THR A 71 17.84 -17.99 -32.73
C THR A 71 17.38 -19.29 -32.07
N ASP A 72 17.86 -20.42 -32.60
CA ASP A 72 17.44 -21.78 -32.20
C ASP A 72 18.16 -22.31 -30.94
N HIS A 73 18.83 -21.44 -30.19
CA HIS A 73 19.62 -21.83 -29.03
C HIS A 73 19.16 -21.09 -27.79
N ASP A 74 18.63 -21.85 -26.82
CA ASP A 74 18.48 -21.37 -25.45
C ASP A 74 19.89 -21.17 -24.85
N SER A 75 20.05 -20.20 -23.97
CA SER A 75 21.32 -19.99 -23.28
C SER A 75 21.66 -21.19 -22.38
N LEU A 76 22.95 -21.42 -22.14
CA LEU A 76 23.43 -22.54 -21.28
C LEU A 76 22.87 -22.50 -19.85
N THR A 77 22.41 -21.33 -19.40
CA THR A 77 21.82 -21.08 -18.09
C THR A 77 20.31 -21.29 -18.05
N TRP A 78 19.66 -21.49 -19.20
CA TRP A 78 18.22 -21.64 -19.28
C TRP A 78 17.78 -23.09 -19.01
N THR A 79 16.78 -23.23 -18.14
CA THR A 79 16.03 -24.46 -17.93
C THR A 79 14.55 -24.11 -17.77
N TYR A 80 13.67 -25.09 -17.91
CA TYR A 80 12.24 -24.87 -17.68
C TYR A 80 11.93 -24.44 -16.23
N ASP A 81 12.65 -24.97 -15.24
CA ASP A 81 12.48 -24.57 -13.85
C ASP A 81 12.98 -23.13 -13.60
N ASN A 82 14.09 -22.74 -14.25
CA ASN A 82 14.59 -21.36 -14.20
C ASN A 82 13.58 -20.38 -14.83
N GLN A 83 12.93 -20.78 -15.94
CA GLN A 83 11.86 -20.00 -16.56
C GLN A 83 10.72 -19.74 -15.56
N ILE A 84 10.20 -20.79 -14.93
CA ILE A 84 9.09 -20.67 -13.97
C ILE A 84 9.48 -19.77 -12.79
N SER A 85 10.68 -19.96 -12.23
CA SER A 85 11.17 -19.14 -11.13
C SER A 85 11.30 -17.67 -11.54
N TRP A 86 11.84 -17.41 -12.74
CA TRP A 86 12.00 -16.06 -13.27
C TRP A 86 10.66 -15.38 -13.53
N GLU A 87 9.69 -16.08 -14.12
CA GLU A 87 8.35 -15.54 -14.37
C GLU A 87 7.67 -15.17 -13.06
N CYS A 88 7.72 -16.05 -12.06
CA CYS A 88 7.23 -15.76 -10.72
C CYS A 88 7.93 -14.55 -10.09
N GLU A 89 9.26 -14.47 -10.16
CA GLU A 89 10.01 -13.35 -9.56
C GLU A 89 9.73 -12.02 -10.27
N CYS A 90 9.77 -11.99 -11.60
CA CYS A 90 9.58 -10.79 -12.39
C CYS A 90 8.14 -10.27 -12.38
N ARG A 91 7.11 -11.13 -12.23
CA ARG A 91 5.72 -10.67 -11.96
C ARG A 91 5.62 -9.95 -10.60
N HIS A 92 6.34 -10.42 -9.57
CA HIS A 92 6.40 -9.72 -8.28
C HIS A 92 7.19 -8.40 -8.34
N VAL A 93 8.26 -8.34 -9.14
CA VAL A 93 9.09 -7.13 -9.33
C VAL A 93 8.37 -6.07 -10.16
N ALA A 94 7.66 -6.47 -11.23
CA ALA A 94 7.04 -5.54 -12.16
C ALA A 94 6.05 -4.59 -11.47
N ASP A 95 6.01 -3.34 -11.93
CA ASP A 95 5.08 -2.34 -11.44
C ASP A 95 3.67 -2.61 -11.95
N LEU A 96 3.56 -3.04 -13.20
CA LEU A 96 2.32 -3.51 -13.82
C LEU A 96 2.55 -4.81 -14.59
N ILE A 97 1.51 -5.62 -14.68
CA ILE A 97 1.49 -6.86 -15.44
C ILE A 97 0.46 -6.69 -16.55
N VAL A 98 0.94 -6.60 -17.79
CA VAL A 98 0.08 -6.49 -18.97
C VAL A 98 -0.26 -7.90 -19.43
N PHE A 99 -1.49 -8.31 -19.19
CA PHE A 99 -2.07 -9.53 -19.72
C PHE A 99 -2.70 -9.24 -21.08
N TRP A 100 -1.99 -9.58 -22.16
CA TRP A 100 -2.58 -9.60 -23.51
C TRP A 100 -2.83 -11.05 -23.92
N ILE A 101 -4.10 -11.40 -24.17
CA ILE A 101 -4.50 -12.80 -24.40
C ILE A 101 -5.14 -12.96 -25.79
N PRO A 102 -4.34 -13.03 -26.87
CA PRO A 102 -4.80 -13.35 -28.22
C PRO A 102 -5.00 -14.86 -28.38
N ARG A 103 -5.88 -15.44 -27.54
CA ARG A 103 -6.04 -16.89 -27.45
C ARG A 103 -6.68 -17.44 -28.72
N TYR A 104 -6.00 -18.42 -29.30
CA TYR A 104 -6.50 -19.29 -30.36
C TYR A 104 -6.01 -20.70 -30.07
N ILE A 105 -6.90 -21.59 -29.63
CA ILE A 105 -6.51 -22.90 -29.08
C ILE A 105 -5.92 -23.79 -30.17
N ASP A 106 -6.57 -23.80 -31.33
CA ASP A 106 -6.20 -24.69 -32.45
C ASP A 106 -4.91 -24.27 -33.16
N GLU A 107 -4.51 -22.99 -33.04
CA GLU A 107 -3.25 -22.44 -33.58
C GLU A 107 -2.12 -22.42 -32.54
N GLY A 108 -2.28 -23.15 -31.43
CA GLY A 108 -1.20 -23.32 -30.45
C GLY A 108 -1.00 -22.14 -29.49
N MET A 109 -1.93 -21.19 -29.42
CA MET A 109 -1.92 -20.02 -28.52
C MET A 109 -2.90 -20.18 -27.35
N ALA A 110 -2.97 -21.38 -26.77
CA ALA A 110 -4.00 -21.74 -25.79
C ALA A 110 -3.90 -21.00 -24.44
N GLY A 111 -2.70 -20.55 -24.02
CA GLY A 111 -2.52 -19.74 -22.80
C GLY A 111 -3.00 -20.41 -21.50
N PHE A 112 -2.68 -21.69 -21.30
CA PHE A 112 -3.08 -22.43 -20.09
C PHE A 112 -2.38 -21.92 -18.83
N THR A 113 -1.05 -21.79 -18.86
CA THR A 113 -0.25 -21.20 -17.75
C THR A 113 -0.70 -19.76 -17.45
N THR A 114 -1.01 -18.98 -18.49
CA THR A 114 -1.52 -17.61 -18.36
C THR A 114 -2.77 -17.52 -17.48
N ASN A 115 -3.65 -18.53 -17.49
CA ASN A 115 -4.83 -18.53 -16.60
C ASN A 115 -4.45 -18.66 -15.12
N VAL A 116 -3.40 -19.43 -14.82
CA VAL A 116 -2.89 -19.60 -13.45
C VAL A 116 -2.25 -18.30 -12.98
N GLU A 117 -1.34 -17.75 -13.78
CA GLU A 117 -0.67 -16.47 -13.50
C GLU A 117 -1.69 -15.33 -13.30
N PHE A 118 -2.69 -15.24 -14.19
CA PHE A 118 -3.77 -14.28 -14.04
C PHE A 118 -4.54 -14.47 -12.72
N GLY A 119 -4.84 -15.71 -12.35
CA GLY A 119 -5.52 -16.03 -11.09
C GLY A 119 -4.72 -15.62 -9.85
N GLU A 120 -3.40 -15.81 -9.88
CA GLU A 120 -2.49 -15.37 -8.82
C GLU A 120 -2.42 -13.84 -8.72
N ASP A 121 -2.38 -13.15 -9.86
CA ASP A 121 -2.13 -11.71 -9.90
C ASP A 121 -3.38 -10.84 -9.90
N ILE A 122 -4.58 -11.39 -10.06
CA ILE A 122 -5.80 -10.59 -10.23
C ILE A 122 -6.07 -9.62 -9.08
N HIS A 123 -5.62 -9.96 -7.86
CA HIS A 123 -5.74 -9.13 -6.66
C HIS A 123 -4.44 -8.41 -6.28
N SER A 124 -3.41 -8.48 -7.11
CA SER A 124 -2.11 -7.82 -6.89
C SER A 124 -2.19 -6.28 -6.97
N GLY A 125 -3.24 -5.76 -7.62
CA GLY A 125 -3.38 -4.33 -7.92
C GLY A 125 -2.55 -3.86 -9.12
N LYS A 126 -1.89 -4.78 -9.84
CA LYS A 126 -0.94 -4.49 -10.92
C LYS A 126 -1.44 -4.82 -12.32
N ILE A 127 -2.57 -5.52 -12.44
CA ILE A 127 -2.97 -6.11 -13.73
C ILE A 127 -3.59 -5.08 -14.68
N VAL A 128 -3.20 -5.16 -15.94
CA VAL A 128 -3.86 -4.48 -17.06
C VAL A 128 -4.19 -5.55 -18.10
N TYR A 129 -5.46 -5.66 -18.49
CA TYR A 129 -5.96 -6.79 -19.26
C TYR A 129 -6.56 -6.38 -20.59
N GLY A 130 -6.15 -7.07 -21.65
CA GLY A 130 -6.76 -6.96 -22.96
C GLY A 130 -6.73 -8.27 -23.75
N ARG A 131 -7.63 -8.37 -24.72
CA ARG A 131 -7.72 -9.50 -25.65
C ARG A 131 -8.48 -9.12 -26.93
N PRO A 132 -8.10 -9.65 -28.11
CA PRO A 132 -8.88 -9.49 -29.34
C PRO A 132 -10.34 -9.91 -29.18
N GLU A 133 -11.27 -9.29 -29.92
CA GLU A 133 -12.71 -9.65 -29.84
C GLU A 133 -13.01 -11.12 -30.13
N ASN A 134 -12.24 -11.72 -31.02
CA ASN A 134 -12.34 -13.12 -31.43
C ASN A 134 -11.54 -14.08 -30.53
N ALA A 135 -10.89 -13.61 -29.46
CA ALA A 135 -10.08 -14.47 -28.59
C ALA A 135 -10.96 -15.50 -27.85
N GLU A 136 -10.56 -16.76 -27.95
CA GLU A 136 -11.37 -17.87 -27.47
C GLU A 136 -11.42 -17.96 -25.94
N LYS A 137 -12.55 -18.40 -25.39
CA LYS A 137 -12.70 -18.76 -23.96
C LYS A 137 -12.24 -17.68 -22.95
N CYS A 138 -12.25 -16.40 -23.31
CA CYS A 138 -11.86 -15.29 -22.42
C CYS A 138 -13.01 -14.75 -21.55
N ARG A 139 -14.26 -15.21 -21.76
CA ARG A 139 -15.45 -14.73 -21.02
C ARG A 139 -15.28 -14.72 -19.50
N TYR A 140 -14.65 -15.75 -18.94
CA TYR A 140 -14.42 -15.84 -17.50
C TYR A 140 -13.51 -14.71 -17.00
N LEU A 141 -12.39 -14.46 -17.69
CA LEU A 141 -11.45 -13.38 -17.37
C LEU A 141 -12.15 -12.01 -17.47
N ASP A 142 -12.91 -11.78 -18.55
CA ASP A 142 -13.69 -10.56 -18.73
C ASP A 142 -14.68 -10.33 -17.58
N THR A 143 -15.39 -11.38 -17.14
CA THR A 143 -16.32 -11.31 -15.99
C THR A 143 -15.59 -10.94 -14.70
N ARG A 144 -14.42 -11.53 -14.45
CA ARG A 144 -13.62 -11.24 -13.25
C ARG A 144 -13.10 -9.80 -13.24
N MET A 145 -12.64 -9.28 -14.38
CA MET A 145 -12.24 -7.86 -14.50
C MET A 145 -13.41 -6.91 -14.20
N LYS A 146 -14.60 -7.20 -14.74
CA LYS A 146 -15.82 -6.41 -14.50
C LYS A 146 -16.24 -6.42 -13.02
N GLN A 147 -16.14 -7.56 -12.33
CA GLN A 147 -16.43 -7.65 -10.89
C GLN A 147 -15.50 -6.75 -10.05
N LEU A 148 -14.25 -6.61 -10.47
CA LEU A 148 -13.27 -5.70 -9.87
C LEU A 148 -13.39 -4.26 -10.38
N LYS A 149 -14.37 -3.97 -11.25
CA LYS A 149 -14.54 -2.67 -11.92
C LYS A 149 -13.29 -2.21 -12.69
N LEU A 150 -12.52 -3.16 -13.22
CA LEU A 150 -11.34 -2.91 -14.05
C LEU A 150 -11.68 -2.99 -15.55
N PRO A 151 -11.01 -2.20 -16.40
CA PRO A 151 -11.28 -2.17 -17.83
C PRO A 151 -10.89 -3.48 -18.53
N VAL A 152 -11.59 -3.77 -19.63
CA VAL A 152 -11.26 -4.85 -20.58
C VAL A 152 -11.00 -4.20 -21.93
N PHE A 153 -9.75 -4.27 -22.40
CA PHE A 153 -9.37 -3.68 -23.68
C PHE A 153 -9.47 -4.71 -24.81
N THR A 154 -9.84 -4.26 -26.01
CA THR A 154 -9.93 -5.10 -27.21
C THR A 154 -8.77 -4.95 -28.18
N SER A 155 -7.80 -4.08 -27.87
CA SER A 155 -6.58 -3.86 -28.66
C SER A 155 -5.32 -3.83 -27.81
N LEU A 156 -4.21 -4.34 -28.35
CA LEU A 156 -2.92 -4.36 -27.68
C LEU A 156 -2.44 -2.93 -27.39
N ALA A 157 -2.56 -2.05 -28.38
CA ALA A 157 -2.20 -0.63 -28.25
C ALA A 157 -2.93 0.06 -27.09
N ASN A 158 -4.25 -0.08 -26.97
CA ASN A 158 -5.00 0.57 -25.88
C ASN A 158 -4.64 -0.03 -24.51
N THR A 159 -4.39 -1.34 -24.47
CA THR A 159 -3.94 -2.04 -23.25
C THR A 159 -2.60 -1.47 -22.77
N LEU A 160 -1.62 -1.35 -23.67
CA LEU A 160 -0.29 -0.81 -23.37
C LEU A 160 -0.36 0.68 -23.02
N HIS A 161 -1.15 1.46 -23.76
CA HIS A 161 -1.33 2.89 -23.51
C HIS A 161 -1.89 3.14 -22.10
N HIS A 162 -2.90 2.37 -21.70
CA HIS A 162 -3.44 2.45 -20.35
C HIS A 162 -2.39 2.08 -19.28
N ALA A 163 -1.64 0.99 -19.48
CA ALA A 163 -0.58 0.61 -18.56
C ALA A 163 0.48 1.72 -18.38
N ILE A 164 0.94 2.33 -19.47
CA ILE A 164 1.92 3.42 -19.39
C ILE A 164 1.35 4.63 -18.65
N SER A 165 0.08 4.98 -18.87
CA SER A 165 -0.57 6.09 -18.19
C SER A 165 -0.60 5.92 -16.67
N LEU A 166 -0.79 4.68 -16.19
CA LEU A 166 -0.78 4.35 -14.75
C LEU A 166 0.62 4.42 -14.13
N LEU A 167 1.68 4.14 -14.89
CA LEU A 167 3.07 4.25 -14.40
C LEU A 167 3.53 5.70 -14.22
N GLY A 168 3.08 6.57 -15.12
CA GLY A 168 3.55 7.95 -15.21
C GLY A 168 5.08 8.03 -15.37
N THR A 169 5.72 8.88 -14.57
CA THR A 169 7.18 9.09 -14.60
C THR A 169 7.99 7.96 -13.92
N GLY A 170 7.34 7.04 -13.19
CA GLY A 170 8.04 6.04 -12.39
C GLY A 170 8.70 6.61 -11.12
N ALA A 171 9.58 5.82 -10.51
CA ALA A 171 10.48 6.22 -9.44
C ALA A 171 11.72 5.29 -9.45
N TYR A 172 12.91 5.89 -9.43
CA TYR A 172 14.15 5.14 -9.41
C TYR A 172 14.27 4.30 -8.14
N ARG A 173 14.61 3.02 -8.33
CA ARG A 173 14.81 1.99 -7.31
C ARG A 173 16.03 1.16 -7.69
N SER A 174 16.81 0.75 -6.71
CA SER A 174 18.03 -0.04 -6.89
C SER A 174 18.17 -1.18 -5.87
N ASN A 175 18.88 -2.24 -6.25
CA ASN A 175 19.14 -3.41 -5.42
C ASN A 175 17.83 -4.00 -4.85
N GLY A 176 17.70 -4.19 -3.53
CA GLY A 176 16.47 -4.73 -2.95
C GLY A 176 15.22 -3.86 -3.14
N GLU A 177 15.37 -2.58 -3.47
CA GLU A 177 14.26 -1.67 -3.76
C GLU A 177 13.50 -2.06 -5.03
N VAL A 178 14.16 -2.75 -5.98
CA VAL A 178 13.50 -3.16 -7.24
C VAL A 178 12.35 -4.14 -6.99
N TYR A 179 12.37 -4.84 -5.86
CA TYR A 179 11.32 -5.78 -5.45
C TYR A 179 10.10 -5.10 -4.81
N VAL A 180 10.13 -3.78 -4.62
CA VAL A 180 9.00 -3.01 -4.09
C VAL A 180 8.26 -2.35 -5.26
N PRO A 181 7.03 -2.79 -5.59
CA PRO A 181 6.27 -2.23 -6.71
C PRO A 181 6.00 -0.73 -6.52
N LEU A 182 5.91 0.01 -7.62
CA LEU A 182 5.85 1.48 -7.63
C LEU A 182 4.71 2.04 -6.77
N PHE A 183 3.57 1.36 -6.75
CA PHE A 183 2.39 1.81 -6.00
C PHE A 183 2.56 1.69 -4.48
N ILE A 184 3.43 0.78 -3.99
CA ILE A 184 3.84 0.71 -2.57
C ILE A 184 5.02 1.66 -2.33
N TRP A 185 5.97 1.70 -3.26
CA TRP A 185 7.14 2.57 -3.14
C TRP A 185 6.76 4.04 -2.92
N LYS A 186 5.72 4.52 -3.62
CA LYS A 186 5.27 5.92 -3.53
C LYS A 186 4.53 6.27 -2.24
N THR A 187 4.20 5.30 -1.38
CA THR A 187 3.40 5.59 -0.21
C THR A 187 4.24 6.18 0.92
N GLN A 188 3.65 7.11 1.68
CA GLN A 188 4.33 7.75 2.81
C GLN A 188 4.72 6.75 3.90
N GLN A 189 3.86 5.75 4.14
CA GLN A 189 4.10 4.70 5.14
C GLN A 189 5.35 3.88 4.78
N PHE A 190 5.51 3.52 3.51
CA PHE A 190 6.71 2.82 3.04
C PHE A 190 7.95 3.71 3.15
N GLN A 191 7.88 4.95 2.68
CA GLN A 191 9.03 5.86 2.70
C GLN A 191 9.48 6.17 4.15
N SER A 192 8.54 6.36 5.07
CA SER A 192 8.82 6.56 6.50
C SER A 192 9.55 5.34 7.09
N TRP A 193 8.99 4.15 6.96
CA TRP A 193 9.61 2.91 7.44
C TRP A 193 10.99 2.67 6.80
N TYR A 194 11.09 2.80 5.48
CA TYR A 194 12.31 2.52 4.74
C TYR A 194 13.42 3.54 5.01
N SER A 195 13.07 4.80 5.25
CA SER A 195 14.05 5.82 5.67
C SER A 195 14.66 5.47 7.04
N ASN A 196 13.83 5.07 8.01
CA ASN A 196 14.29 4.64 9.33
C ASN A 196 15.12 3.35 9.27
N LEU A 197 14.73 2.39 8.42
CA LEU A 197 15.50 1.18 8.15
C LEU A 197 16.93 1.53 7.72
N LYS A 198 17.08 2.45 6.74
CA LYS A 198 18.37 2.89 6.23
C LYS A 198 19.17 3.70 7.26
N LEU A 199 18.51 4.56 8.03
CA LEU A 199 19.15 5.35 9.09
C LEU A 199 19.74 4.46 10.19
N ALA A 200 19.10 3.32 10.48
CA ALA A 200 19.64 2.30 11.37
C ALA A 200 20.81 1.48 10.77
N GLY A 201 21.23 1.78 9.54
CA GLY A 201 22.28 1.06 8.80
C GLY A 201 21.79 -0.20 8.09
N ASN A 202 20.51 -0.57 8.24
CA ASN A 202 19.96 -1.78 7.65
C ASN A 202 19.67 -1.61 6.15
N ARG A 203 19.63 -2.71 5.42
CA ARG A 203 19.39 -2.70 3.96
C ARG A 203 18.32 -3.69 3.56
N LEU A 204 17.36 -3.24 2.74
CA LEU A 204 16.40 -4.11 2.09
C LEU A 204 17.09 -4.88 0.96
N GLU A 205 16.94 -6.20 0.94
CA GLU A 205 17.56 -7.10 -0.05
C GLU A 205 16.55 -7.69 -1.02
N LYS A 206 15.40 -8.10 -0.51
CA LYS A 206 14.25 -8.56 -1.30
C LYS A 206 12.96 -8.19 -0.61
N ALA A 207 11.89 -8.06 -1.40
CA ALA A 207 10.56 -7.83 -0.90
C ALA A 207 9.51 -8.57 -1.74
N LYS A 208 8.36 -8.85 -1.14
CA LYS A 208 7.18 -9.37 -1.87
C LYS A 208 5.93 -8.82 -1.21
N VAL A 209 5.12 -8.12 -1.99
CA VAL A 209 3.79 -7.68 -1.53
C VAL A 209 2.89 -8.91 -1.44
N LEU A 210 2.43 -9.23 -0.23
CA LEU A 210 1.52 -10.35 0.00
C LEU A 210 0.07 -9.93 -0.11
N HIS A 211 -0.24 -8.73 0.38
CA HIS A 211 -1.58 -8.16 0.33
C HIS A 211 -1.51 -6.63 0.35
N HIS A 212 -2.53 -5.98 -0.19
CA HIS A 212 -2.73 -4.54 -0.04
C HIS A 212 -4.23 -4.26 0.00
N MET A 213 -4.58 -3.19 0.70
CA MET A 213 -5.95 -2.69 0.75
C MET A 213 -5.96 -1.22 0.34
N LYS A 214 -6.96 -0.90 -0.47
CA LYS A 214 -7.33 0.47 -0.80
C LYS A 214 -8.65 0.75 -0.11
N ILE A 215 -8.75 1.88 0.59
CA ILE A 215 -9.99 2.33 1.21
C ILE A 215 -10.47 3.54 0.41
N ASN A 216 -11.79 3.63 0.26
CA ASN A 216 -12.50 4.63 -0.54
C ASN A 216 -12.26 4.48 -2.05
N ASN A 217 -13.02 5.24 -2.86
CA ASN A 217 -12.84 5.28 -4.32
C ASN A 217 -11.52 5.97 -4.74
N SER A 218 -10.66 6.36 -3.79
CA SER A 218 -9.47 7.20 -3.99
C SER A 218 -8.31 6.50 -4.71
N GLN A 219 -8.41 5.18 -4.97
CA GLN A 219 -7.34 4.34 -5.54
C GLN A 219 -6.03 4.31 -4.71
N GLN A 220 -5.98 5.01 -3.57
CA GLN A 220 -4.82 5.10 -2.71
C GLN A 220 -4.69 3.86 -1.82
N VAL A 221 -3.44 3.46 -1.54
CA VAL A 221 -3.15 2.35 -0.64
C VAL A 221 -3.33 2.81 0.79
N PHE A 222 -4.29 2.21 1.50
CA PHE A 222 -4.48 2.43 2.93
C PHE A 222 -3.52 1.57 3.75
N SER A 223 -3.40 0.28 3.41
CA SER A 223 -2.54 -0.66 4.13
C SER A 223 -1.94 -1.73 3.20
N TYR A 224 -0.85 -2.35 3.64
CA TYR A 224 -0.21 -3.46 2.93
C TYR A 224 0.57 -4.39 3.86
N ILE A 225 0.81 -5.61 3.37
CA ILE A 225 1.70 -6.61 3.98
C ILE A 225 2.85 -6.86 3.01
N LEU A 226 4.07 -6.59 3.47
CA LEU A 226 5.30 -6.79 2.71
C LEU A 226 6.16 -7.86 3.38
N TRP A 227 6.32 -9.01 2.72
CA TRP A 227 7.36 -9.96 3.12
C TRP A 227 8.72 -9.37 2.77
N SER A 228 9.69 -9.40 3.69
CA SER A 228 10.96 -8.72 3.48
C SER A 228 12.16 -9.59 3.87
N LYS A 229 13.24 -9.44 3.11
CA LYS A 229 14.58 -9.90 3.47
C LYS A 229 15.42 -8.67 3.76
N ILE A 230 15.90 -8.56 4.98
CA ILE A 230 16.61 -7.38 5.49
C ILE A 230 17.99 -7.82 5.96
N TRP A 231 19.03 -7.11 5.52
CA TRP A 231 20.34 -7.13 6.15
C TRP A 231 20.32 -6.25 7.41
N ILE A 232 20.64 -6.85 8.55
CA ILE A 232 20.72 -6.15 9.83
C ILE A 232 22.18 -5.83 10.11
N GLU A 233 22.52 -4.54 10.06
CA GLU A 233 23.91 -4.11 10.10
C GLU A 233 24.56 -4.34 11.47
N ALA A 234 23.80 -4.08 12.55
CA ALA A 234 24.27 -4.30 13.91
C ALA A 234 24.52 -5.79 14.23
N GLU A 235 23.81 -6.71 13.56
CA GLU A 235 23.87 -8.15 13.83
C GLU A 235 24.64 -8.93 12.76
N LYS A 236 25.01 -8.29 11.64
CA LYS A 236 25.72 -8.91 10.51
C LYS A 236 25.05 -10.17 9.97
N ARG A 237 23.73 -10.16 9.87
CA ARG A 237 22.93 -11.29 9.37
C ARG A 237 21.72 -10.82 8.57
N TYR A 238 21.10 -11.77 7.87
CA TYR A 238 19.80 -11.58 7.25
C TYR A 238 18.66 -11.94 8.21
N LYS A 239 17.54 -11.23 8.06
CA LYS A 239 16.23 -11.60 8.60
C LYS A 239 15.24 -11.69 7.45
N GLU A 240 14.60 -12.83 7.31
CA GLU A 240 13.74 -13.17 6.15
C GLU A 240 12.50 -14.00 6.52
N ASN A 241 12.12 -13.98 7.80
CA ASN A 241 11.04 -14.79 8.36
C ASN A 241 9.89 -13.95 8.93
N GLU A 242 9.75 -12.71 8.50
CA GLU A 242 8.72 -11.79 8.98
C GLU A 242 8.17 -10.88 7.89
N PHE A 243 7.02 -10.28 8.19
CA PHE A 243 6.37 -9.31 7.33
C PHE A 243 6.35 -7.94 7.99
N VAL A 244 6.29 -6.91 7.15
CA VAL A 244 5.95 -5.55 7.56
C VAL A 244 4.49 -5.32 7.24
N PHE A 245 3.67 -5.09 8.26
CA PHE A 245 2.32 -4.58 8.07
C PHE A 245 2.31 -3.07 8.28
N ALA A 246 1.97 -2.33 7.23
CA ALA A 246 1.91 -0.89 7.25
C ALA A 246 0.50 -0.41 6.96
N ARG A 247 0.09 0.68 7.62
CA ARG A 247 -1.10 1.48 7.33
C ARG A 247 -0.77 2.95 7.53
N THR A 248 -1.66 3.84 7.11
CA THR A 248 -1.55 5.28 7.39
C THR A 248 -1.24 5.55 8.86
N ASP A 249 -0.31 6.48 9.09
CA ASP A 249 -0.07 7.02 10.43
C ASP A 249 -1.32 7.78 10.89
N ILE A 250 -1.50 7.88 12.20
CA ILE A 250 -2.65 8.56 12.81
C ILE A 250 -2.23 9.80 13.57
N SER A 251 -3.15 10.75 13.68
CA SER A 251 -3.08 11.90 14.58
C SER A 251 -4.09 11.71 15.69
N THR A 252 -3.63 11.79 16.94
CA THR A 252 -4.43 11.53 18.14
C THR A 252 -4.32 12.71 19.10
N ILE A 253 -5.39 12.99 19.84
CA ILE A 253 -5.47 14.14 20.73
C ILE A 253 -5.96 13.75 22.13
N LEU A 254 -5.15 14.04 23.14
CA LEU A 254 -5.59 14.01 24.53
C LEU A 254 -6.23 15.37 24.89
N ALA A 255 -7.55 15.46 24.76
CA ALA A 255 -8.32 16.56 25.33
C ALA A 255 -8.60 16.29 26.82
N TYR A 256 -8.17 17.20 27.69
CA TYR A 256 -8.28 17.01 29.14
C TYR A 256 -8.67 18.28 29.88
N TYR A 257 -9.31 18.13 31.04
CA TYR A 257 -9.69 19.21 31.96
C TYR A 257 -9.13 18.89 33.35
N ARG A 258 -8.54 19.88 34.03
CA ARG A 258 -8.19 19.79 35.45
C ARG A 258 -9.30 20.42 36.28
N ASP A 259 -9.90 19.63 37.16
CA ASP A 259 -10.88 20.16 38.09
C ASP A 259 -10.21 20.84 39.30
N ASN A 260 -11.03 21.38 40.20
CA ASN A 260 -10.54 22.10 41.37
C ASN A 260 -9.83 21.22 42.41
N ASP A 261 -9.98 19.89 42.31
CA ASP A 261 -9.34 18.91 43.18
C ASP A 261 -8.05 18.35 42.55
N ASP A 262 -7.54 19.00 41.49
CA ASP A 262 -6.42 18.58 40.66
C ASP A 262 -6.62 17.22 39.96
N ASP A 263 -7.85 16.69 39.92
CA ASP A 263 -8.16 15.49 39.16
C ASP A 263 -8.28 15.81 37.66
N ILE A 264 -7.74 14.92 36.84
CA ILE A 264 -7.70 15.10 35.39
C ILE A 264 -8.84 14.32 34.77
N LYS A 265 -9.76 15.00 34.10
CA LYS A 265 -10.79 14.39 33.26
C LYS A 265 -10.30 14.37 31.83
N ILE A 266 -10.49 13.26 31.13
CA ILE A 266 -10.05 13.10 29.74
C ILE A 266 -11.24 12.73 28.86
N ALA A 267 -11.18 13.17 27.61
CA ALA A 267 -12.11 12.75 26.57
C ALA A 267 -11.62 11.45 25.93
N LEU A 268 -12.53 10.47 25.82
CA LEU A 268 -12.34 9.25 25.06
C LEU A 268 -13.52 9.04 24.12
N ILE A 269 -13.27 8.36 23.03
CA ILE A 269 -14.31 7.81 22.17
C ILE A 269 -14.53 6.34 22.52
N LYS A 270 -15.80 5.92 22.53
CA LYS A 270 -16.19 4.51 22.51
C LYS A 270 -16.69 4.19 21.12
N GLU A 271 -16.16 3.13 20.50
CA GLU A 271 -16.54 2.75 19.13
C GLU A 271 -16.51 1.22 18.95
N PHE A 272 -17.42 0.70 18.12
CA PHE A 272 -17.34 -0.69 17.72
C PHE A 272 -16.24 -0.85 16.68
N ARG A 273 -15.24 -1.68 16.96
CA ARG A 273 -14.22 -2.08 16.00
C ARG A 273 -14.16 -3.60 15.96
N SER A 274 -14.23 -4.19 14.77
CA SER A 274 -14.25 -5.64 14.58
C SER A 274 -13.07 -6.41 15.20
N PRO A 275 -11.85 -5.84 15.39
CA PRO A 275 -10.76 -6.56 16.06
C PRO A 275 -10.84 -6.57 17.59
N VAL A 276 -11.75 -5.81 18.20
CA VAL A 276 -11.83 -5.71 19.66
C VAL A 276 -12.09 -7.07 20.29
N ASN A 277 -11.27 -7.42 21.28
CA ASN A 277 -11.36 -8.67 22.01
C ASN A 277 -11.37 -8.40 23.52
N ASN A 278 -12.47 -7.83 24.00
CA ASN A 278 -12.75 -7.60 25.41
C ASN A 278 -14.24 -7.91 25.70
N SER A 279 -14.64 -7.88 26.97
CA SER A 279 -16.02 -8.22 27.36
C SER A 279 -17.07 -7.18 26.99
N ASP A 280 -16.68 -5.95 26.64
CA ASP A 280 -17.61 -4.89 26.22
C ASP A 280 -17.88 -4.94 24.71
N GLY A 281 -16.91 -5.41 23.91
CA GLY A 281 -17.01 -5.47 22.45
C GLY A 281 -16.77 -4.11 21.76
N PHE A 282 -16.34 -3.10 22.51
CA PHE A 282 -15.99 -1.78 22.00
C PHE A 282 -14.56 -1.42 22.37
N VAL A 283 -13.95 -0.60 21.52
CA VAL A 283 -12.68 0.05 21.81
C VAL A 283 -12.97 1.36 22.54
N TYR A 284 -12.05 1.75 23.41
CA TYR A 284 -12.00 3.07 24.03
C TYR A 284 -10.67 3.70 23.63
N GLU A 285 -10.68 4.84 22.95
CA GLU A 285 -9.48 5.45 22.39
C GLU A 285 -9.50 6.97 22.60
N LEU A 286 -8.33 7.59 22.51
CA LEU A 286 -8.26 9.04 22.31
C LEU A 286 -8.87 9.38 20.94
N PRO A 287 -9.56 10.52 20.80
CA PRO A 287 -10.02 10.96 19.48
C PRO A 287 -8.85 11.02 18.50
N GLY A 288 -9.07 10.54 17.28
CA GLY A 288 -8.01 10.49 16.28
C GLY A 288 -8.25 9.56 15.10
N GLY A 289 -7.54 9.86 14.02
CA GLY A 289 -7.66 9.14 12.76
C GLY A 289 -6.52 9.50 11.81
N SER A 290 -6.69 9.15 10.54
CA SER A 290 -5.66 9.35 9.51
C SER A 290 -6.18 10.13 8.32
N SER A 291 -5.36 11.02 7.78
CA SER A 291 -5.66 11.69 6.51
C SER A 291 -5.11 10.91 5.30
N PHE A 292 -5.91 10.84 4.25
CA PHE A 292 -5.51 10.34 2.92
C PHE A 292 -4.98 11.47 2.01
N GLU A 293 -5.14 12.71 2.43
CA GLU A 293 -4.67 13.86 1.67
C GLU A 293 -3.16 14.03 1.88
N PRO A 294 -2.37 14.14 0.79
CA PRO A 294 -0.93 14.28 0.90
C PRO A 294 -0.57 15.63 1.54
N ASN A 295 0.39 15.59 2.48
CA ASN A 295 0.95 16.77 3.17
C ASN A 295 -0.05 17.55 4.05
N VAL A 296 -1.12 16.91 4.54
CA VAL A 296 -1.93 17.52 5.59
C VAL A 296 -1.13 17.61 6.88
N ASP A 297 -1.24 18.75 7.54
CA ASP A 297 -0.66 18.98 8.87
C ASP A 297 -1.29 18.00 9.88
N PRO A 298 -0.50 17.12 10.51
CA PRO A 298 -1.01 16.17 11.50
C PRO A 298 -1.73 16.85 12.67
N GLN A 299 -1.38 18.09 13.01
CA GLN A 299 -2.05 18.86 14.05
C GLN A 299 -3.48 19.26 13.61
N LEU A 300 -3.65 19.60 12.33
CA LEU A 300 -4.95 19.92 11.75
C LEU A 300 -5.84 18.67 11.71
N THR A 301 -5.28 17.50 11.37
CA THR A 301 -6.00 16.22 11.49
C THR A 301 -6.47 16.01 12.92
N ALA A 302 -5.60 16.16 13.94
CA ALA A 302 -6.00 16.01 15.34
C ALA A 302 -7.14 16.96 15.77
N LYS A 303 -7.17 18.20 15.25
CA LYS A 303 -8.28 19.13 15.46
C LYS A 303 -9.58 18.63 14.83
N HIS A 304 -9.54 18.21 13.56
CA HIS A 304 -10.73 17.73 12.86
C HIS A 304 -11.31 16.50 13.54
N GLU A 305 -10.49 15.54 13.95
CA GLU A 305 -10.93 14.34 14.66
C GLU A 305 -11.58 14.70 16.02
N LEU A 306 -11.03 15.68 16.76
CA LEU A 306 -11.67 16.16 17.99
C LEU A 306 -13.07 16.73 17.72
N GLU A 307 -13.22 17.50 16.65
CA GLU A 307 -14.48 18.11 16.26
C GLU A 307 -15.50 17.05 15.80
N GLU A 308 -15.06 16.14 14.92
CA GLU A 308 -15.88 15.10 14.32
C GLU A 308 -16.33 14.05 15.32
N GLU A 309 -15.47 13.65 16.27
CA GLU A 309 -15.75 12.54 17.19
C GLU A 309 -16.24 12.99 18.58
N CYS A 310 -15.94 14.22 18.99
CA CYS A 310 -16.36 14.76 20.30
C CYS A 310 -17.37 15.91 20.22
N GLY A 311 -17.60 16.47 19.04
CA GLY A 311 -18.58 17.53 18.83
C GLY A 311 -18.20 18.87 19.44
N ILE A 312 -16.91 19.17 19.49
CA ILE A 312 -16.38 20.43 20.01
C ILE A 312 -15.39 21.06 19.03
N THR A 313 -15.57 22.34 18.75
CA THR A 313 -14.70 23.10 17.84
C THR A 313 -13.80 24.01 18.66
N ILE A 314 -12.48 23.88 18.48
CA ILE A 314 -11.49 24.77 19.09
C ILE A 314 -10.62 25.37 17.98
N ASP A 315 -10.82 26.67 17.71
CA ASP A 315 -10.18 27.34 16.57
C ASP A 315 -8.71 27.70 16.81
N ASP A 316 -8.33 27.92 18.07
CA ASP A 316 -6.96 28.30 18.41
C ASP A 316 -6.01 27.09 18.36
N MET A 317 -5.43 26.87 17.18
CA MET A 317 -4.41 25.85 16.91
C MET A 317 -3.21 25.93 17.85
N SER A 318 -2.90 27.09 18.45
CA SER A 318 -1.75 27.23 19.35
C SER A 318 -1.94 26.45 20.67
N ARG A 319 -3.17 26.08 21.02
CA ARG A 319 -3.51 25.28 22.20
C ARG A 319 -3.22 23.79 22.04
N PHE A 320 -3.18 23.28 20.80
CA PHE A 320 -2.84 21.90 20.51
C PHE A 320 -1.32 21.72 20.65
N LYS A 321 -0.87 21.14 21.76
CA LYS A 321 0.56 20.95 22.03
C LYS A 321 1.01 19.59 21.53
N TYR A 322 2.08 19.57 20.73
CA TYR A 322 2.72 18.33 20.30
C TYR A 322 3.38 17.63 21.49
N VAL A 323 3.10 16.33 21.65
CA VAL A 323 3.70 15.48 22.69
C VAL A 323 4.83 14.64 22.12
N GLY A 324 4.57 13.96 21.01
CA GLY A 324 5.55 13.04 20.41
C GLY A 324 4.94 12.13 19.35
N GLN A 325 5.79 11.28 18.77
CA GLN A 325 5.41 10.31 17.73
C GLN A 325 6.06 8.95 18.01
N ARG A 326 5.25 7.89 18.08
CA ARG A 326 5.71 6.52 18.35
C ARG A 326 4.84 5.46 17.69
N GLN A 327 5.39 4.26 17.48
CA GLN A 327 4.60 3.09 17.08
C GLN A 327 3.73 2.61 18.23
N LEU A 328 2.50 2.18 17.92
CA LEU A 328 1.56 1.64 18.90
C LEU A 328 1.88 0.18 19.27
N ALA A 329 2.27 -0.63 18.28
CA ALA A 329 2.63 -2.04 18.44
C ALA A 329 3.74 -2.45 17.46
N ALA A 330 4.99 -2.16 17.82
CA ALA A 330 6.13 -2.19 16.90
C ALA A 330 6.42 -3.55 16.23
N THR A 331 6.07 -4.67 16.87
CA THR A 331 6.22 -6.02 16.32
C THR A 331 5.08 -6.45 15.40
N LEU A 332 3.99 -5.69 15.36
CA LEU A 332 2.82 -5.96 14.51
C LEU A 332 2.73 -4.97 13.36
N SER A 333 2.94 -3.67 13.60
CA SER A 333 2.74 -2.65 12.59
C SER A 333 3.78 -1.54 12.60
N SER A 334 4.13 -1.05 11.40
CA SER A 334 5.06 0.06 11.21
C SER A 334 4.45 1.44 11.42
N HIS A 335 3.12 1.56 11.46
CA HIS A 335 2.46 2.87 11.59
C HIS A 335 2.68 3.47 12.98
N GLN A 336 2.63 4.80 13.01
CA GLN A 336 2.89 5.62 14.18
C GLN A 336 1.67 6.48 14.51
N ALA A 337 1.53 6.79 15.80
CA ALA A 337 0.62 7.82 16.28
C ALA A 337 1.40 9.09 16.57
N GLN A 338 0.92 10.21 16.03
CA GLN A 338 1.31 11.55 16.43
C GLN A 338 0.37 12.01 17.52
N LEU A 339 0.91 12.27 18.70
CA LEU A 339 0.14 12.59 19.89
C LEU A 339 0.20 14.08 20.16
N TYR A 340 -0.98 14.66 20.35
CA TYR A 340 -1.17 16.03 20.78
C TYR A 340 -1.93 16.06 22.11
N THR A 341 -1.88 17.18 22.80
CA THR A 341 -2.70 17.46 23.98
C THR A 341 -3.39 18.80 23.83
N ILE A 342 -4.58 18.91 24.42
CA ILE A 342 -5.25 20.19 24.63
C ILE A 342 -5.87 20.23 26.01
N GLU A 343 -5.55 21.29 26.77
CA GLU A 343 -6.24 21.58 28.03
C GLU A 343 -7.53 22.34 27.69
N LEU A 344 -8.65 21.75 28.07
CA LEU A 344 -9.99 22.29 27.91
C LEU A 344 -10.22 23.42 28.92
N THR A 345 -10.91 24.45 28.48
CA THR A 345 -11.53 25.41 29.38
C THR A 345 -12.71 24.75 30.10
N LYS A 346 -13.18 25.41 31.17
CA LYS A 346 -14.36 24.93 31.90
C LYS A 346 -15.59 24.83 31.00
N ASP A 347 -15.84 25.85 30.18
CA ASP A 347 -17.02 25.90 29.29
C ASP A 347 -16.97 24.78 28.24
N GLU A 348 -15.79 24.53 27.67
CA GLU A 348 -15.55 23.43 26.71
C GLU A 348 -15.76 22.06 27.37
N TYR A 349 -15.27 21.86 28.59
CA TYR A 349 -15.50 20.64 29.37
C TYR A 349 -16.98 20.42 29.67
N GLU A 350 -17.70 21.47 30.08
CA GLU A 350 -19.14 21.39 30.35
C GLU A 350 -19.94 21.05 29.09
N GLN A 351 -19.58 21.63 27.94
CA GLN A 351 -20.15 21.27 26.64
C GLN A 351 -19.93 19.78 26.30
N MET A 352 -18.73 19.25 26.54
CA MET A 352 -18.42 17.83 26.31
C MET A 352 -19.23 16.91 27.23
N LEU A 353 -19.45 17.30 28.49
CA LEU A 353 -20.33 16.56 29.40
C LEU A 353 -21.79 16.54 28.92
N GLU A 354 -22.28 17.65 28.36
CA GLU A 354 -23.63 17.70 27.75
C GLU A 354 -23.73 16.79 26.51
N ASN A 355 -22.70 16.81 25.66
CA ASN A 355 -22.59 15.91 24.51
C ASN A 355 -22.63 14.43 24.93
N GLU A 356 -21.89 14.05 25.97
CA GLU A 356 -21.93 12.69 26.52
C GLU A 356 -23.33 12.34 27.09
N LYS A 357 -23.90 13.20 27.95
CA LYS A 357 -25.20 12.94 28.61
C LYS A 357 -26.36 12.78 27.64
N SER A 358 -26.32 13.52 26.53
CA SER A 358 -27.33 13.43 25.48
C SER A 358 -27.26 12.11 24.69
N ASN A 359 -26.27 11.24 24.94
CA ASN A 359 -25.96 10.05 24.13
C ASN A 359 -25.91 10.38 22.64
N LYS A 360 -25.49 11.62 22.32
CA LYS A 360 -25.31 12.04 20.94
C LYS A 360 -24.20 11.21 20.35
N THR A 361 -24.43 10.73 19.13
CA THR A 361 -23.43 9.98 18.39
C THR A 361 -22.75 10.89 17.39
N PHE A 362 -21.45 10.68 17.26
CA PHE A 362 -20.55 11.43 16.43
C PHE A 362 -19.92 10.50 15.37
N GLY A 363 -19.02 11.04 14.53
CA GLY A 363 -18.42 10.31 13.41
C GLY A 363 -19.17 10.45 12.08
N VAL A 364 -18.61 9.85 11.03
CA VAL A 364 -19.10 9.98 9.65
C VAL A 364 -20.04 8.81 9.29
N SER A 365 -21.34 9.11 9.23
CA SER A 365 -22.39 8.10 9.02
C SER A 365 -22.27 7.37 7.66
N GLU A 366 -21.79 8.08 6.65
CA GLU A 366 -21.54 7.60 5.29
C GLU A 366 -20.46 6.52 5.27
N ASP A 367 -19.51 6.61 6.19
CA ASP A 367 -18.40 5.67 6.36
C ASP A 367 -18.72 4.58 7.41
N SER A 368 -19.98 4.50 7.86
CA SER A 368 -20.48 3.61 8.92
C SER A 368 -19.80 3.78 10.28
N GLU A 369 -19.08 4.89 10.48
CA GLU A 369 -18.42 5.21 11.74
C GLU A 369 -19.41 5.83 12.72
N ARG A 370 -19.35 5.35 13.97
CA ARG A 370 -20.24 5.80 15.04
C ARG A 370 -19.53 5.80 16.38
N THR A 371 -19.18 6.99 16.84
CA THR A 371 -18.47 7.20 18.09
C THR A 371 -19.40 7.71 19.19
N TYR A 372 -19.09 7.36 20.43
CA TYR A 372 -19.77 7.81 21.63
C TYR A 372 -18.75 8.47 22.55
N LEU A 373 -18.93 9.75 22.85
CA LEU A 373 -18.06 10.47 23.77
C LEU A 373 -18.17 9.93 25.20
N LYS A 374 -17.03 9.80 25.87
CA LYS A 374 -16.89 9.40 27.27
C LYS A 374 -15.93 10.34 27.99
N MET A 375 -16.41 11.06 29.01
CA MET A 375 -15.54 11.82 29.91
C MET A 375 -15.19 10.96 31.11
N ILE A 376 -13.90 10.62 31.27
CA ILE A 376 -13.44 9.70 32.32
C ILE A 376 -12.37 10.40 33.18
N SER A 377 -12.43 10.18 34.50
CA SER A 377 -11.35 10.60 35.40
C SER A 377 -10.12 9.72 35.20
N ILE A 378 -8.92 10.33 35.27
CA ILE A 378 -7.66 9.59 35.20
C ILE A 378 -7.57 8.52 36.32
N SER A 379 -8.19 8.78 37.47
CA SER A 379 -8.26 7.84 38.59
C SER A 379 -9.05 6.56 38.29
N GLN A 380 -9.87 6.56 37.23
CA GLN A 380 -10.74 5.45 36.83
C GLN A 380 -10.21 4.69 35.61
N LEU A 381 -9.05 5.06 35.04
CA LEU A 381 -8.55 4.42 33.82
C LEU A 381 -8.22 2.94 33.99
N GLN A 382 -7.82 2.53 35.20
CA GLN A 382 -7.54 1.12 35.50
C GLN A 382 -8.77 0.21 35.36
N ASP A 383 -9.97 0.78 35.49
CA ASP A 383 -11.25 0.07 35.39
C ASP A 383 -11.85 0.19 33.98
N SER A 384 -11.13 0.81 33.04
CA SER A 384 -11.57 1.02 31.67
C SER A 384 -11.14 -0.11 30.73
N PHE A 385 -11.73 -0.14 29.53
CA PHE A 385 -11.35 -1.07 28.46
C PHE A 385 -10.27 -0.50 27.52
N LEU A 386 -9.51 0.51 27.96
CA LEU A 386 -8.37 1.05 27.21
C LEU A 386 -7.30 -0.02 27.01
N ASP A 387 -6.75 -0.10 25.80
CA ASP A 387 -5.59 -0.94 25.56
C ASP A 387 -4.30 -0.32 26.10
N PHE A 388 -3.23 -1.12 26.13
CA PHE A 388 -1.93 -0.69 26.65
C PHE A 388 -1.31 0.46 25.84
N SER A 389 -1.61 0.58 24.56
CA SER A 389 -1.09 1.67 23.73
C SER A 389 -1.77 2.99 24.08
N MET A 390 -3.09 2.98 24.31
CA MET A 390 -3.86 4.13 24.76
C MET A 390 -3.45 4.59 26.16
N LEU A 391 -3.33 3.65 27.11
CA LEU A 391 -2.80 3.95 28.44
C LEU A 391 -1.40 4.57 28.35
N GLY A 392 -0.52 3.97 27.53
CA GLY A 392 0.83 4.48 27.31
C GLY A 392 0.86 5.91 26.77
N MET A 393 -0.01 6.24 25.81
CA MET A 393 -0.13 7.59 25.27
C MET A 393 -0.63 8.60 26.32
N ILE A 394 -1.69 8.26 27.06
CA ILE A 394 -2.25 9.13 28.11
C ILE A 394 -1.19 9.43 29.19
N TYR A 395 -0.53 8.40 29.70
CA TYR A 395 0.50 8.59 30.74
C TYR A 395 1.73 9.33 30.20
N HIS A 396 2.14 9.08 28.95
CA HIS A 396 3.24 9.80 28.32
C HIS A 396 2.95 11.30 28.23
N ALA A 397 1.74 11.66 27.76
CA ALA A 397 1.31 13.05 27.65
C ALA A 397 1.24 13.78 29.00
N LEU A 398 0.73 13.14 30.04
CA LEU A 398 0.46 13.80 31.33
C LEU A 398 1.67 13.84 32.28
N HIS A 399 2.59 12.87 32.18
CA HIS A 399 3.66 12.71 33.18
C HIS A 399 5.08 12.83 32.61
N TRP A 400 5.29 12.60 31.32
CA TRP A 400 6.63 12.57 30.74
C TRP A 400 7.08 13.90 30.12
N ASN A 401 6.14 14.82 29.89
CA ASN A 401 6.39 16.16 29.35
C ASN A 401 6.45 17.26 30.44
N LYS A 402 6.80 16.88 31.67
CA LYS A 402 7.12 17.83 32.75
C LYS A 402 8.61 18.10 32.85
#